data_AF-A2X1Q2-F1
#
_entry.id   AF-A2X1Q2-F1
#
_cell.length_a   1.000
_cell.length_b   1.000
_cell.length_c   1.000
_cell.angle_alpha   90.00
_cell.angle_beta   90.00
_cell.angle_gamma   90.00
#
_symmetry.space_group_name_H-M   'P 1'
#
loop_
_entity.id
_entity.type
_entity.pdbx_description
1 polymer ?
#
loop_
_entity_poly.entity_id
_entity_poly.type
_entity_poly.pdbx_seq_one_letter_code
_entity_poly.pdbx_strand_id
1 'polypeptide(L)'
;MAAAAILPELAAQVVIPVAAAVGIAFAVLQWALVSKVKLTAEPRRGEAGGAAGGKSGPSDYLIEEEEGLNDHNVVSKCAEIQTAISEGATSFLFTEYKYVGLFMSIFAVLIFLFLGSVEGFSTKSQPCHYSKDKTCKPALANAIFSTIAFVLGAVTSLVSGFLGMKIATYANARTTLEARKGVGKAFITAFRSGAVMGFLLAASGLLVLYIAINLFGIYYGDDWEGLFEAITGYGLGGSSMALFGRVGGGIYTKAADVGADLVGKVERNIPEDDPRNPAQSFLPE
;
A
#
# COMPACT_ATOMS: atom_id res chain seq x y z
N MET A 1 -13.97 22.57 37.23
CA MET A 1 -12.82 21.67 37.11
C MET A 1 -13.29 20.46 36.34
N ALA A 2 -13.01 20.40 35.03
CA ALA A 2 -13.39 19.25 34.21
C ALA A 2 -12.61 18.03 34.72
N ALA A 3 -13.32 16.95 35.02
CA ALA A 3 -12.69 15.70 35.42
C ALA A 3 -11.78 15.22 34.29
N ALA A 4 -10.47 15.30 34.48
CA ALA A 4 -9.51 14.71 33.56
C ALA A 4 -9.81 13.22 33.43
N ALA A 5 -9.76 12.70 32.20
CA ALA A 5 -9.98 11.28 31.93
C ALA A 5 -9.01 10.40 32.74
N ILE A 6 -9.36 9.13 32.95
CA ILE A 6 -8.53 8.16 33.68
C ILE A 6 -7.14 8.04 33.04
N LEU A 7 -7.05 8.24 31.72
CA LEU A 7 -5.79 8.26 30.99
C LEU A 7 -5.23 9.71 30.96
N PRO A 8 -4.03 9.95 31.51
CA PRO A 8 -3.37 11.25 31.40
C PRO A 8 -3.09 11.66 29.95
N GLU A 9 -3.04 12.95 29.66
CA GLU A 9 -2.68 13.46 28.31
C GLU A 9 -1.30 12.98 27.85
N LEU A 10 -0.32 12.94 28.76
CA LEU A 10 1.01 12.38 28.51
C LEU A 10 0.91 10.90 28.08
N ALA A 11 0.02 10.13 28.69
CA ALA A 11 -0.17 8.73 28.34
C ALA A 11 -0.82 8.59 26.95
N ALA A 12 -1.76 9.46 26.57
CA ALA A 12 -2.32 9.48 25.23
C ALA A 12 -1.24 9.78 24.15
N GLN A 13 -0.35 10.74 24.42
CA GLN A 13 0.77 11.08 23.54
C GLN A 13 1.78 9.93 23.36
N VAL A 14 1.89 9.02 24.33
CA VAL A 14 2.77 7.85 24.21
C VAL A 14 2.05 6.66 23.57
N VAL A 15 0.80 6.38 23.94
CA VAL A 15 0.06 5.20 23.49
C VAL A 15 -0.16 5.19 21.99
N ILE A 16 -0.50 6.34 21.39
CA ILE A 16 -0.80 6.44 19.95
C ILE A 16 0.41 6.07 19.07
N PRO A 17 1.59 6.71 19.20
CA PRO A 17 2.75 6.36 18.39
C PRO A 17 3.29 4.95 18.72
N VAL A 18 3.17 4.49 19.96
CA VAL A 18 3.56 3.12 20.33
C VAL A 18 2.66 2.09 19.63
N ALA A 19 1.35 2.30 19.61
CA ALA A 19 0.42 1.42 18.90
C ALA A 19 0.71 1.38 17.39
N ALA A 20 1.00 2.53 16.78
CA ALA A 20 1.42 2.59 15.39
C ALA A 20 2.75 1.84 15.15
N ALA A 21 3.76 2.04 16.01
CA ALA A 21 5.03 1.35 15.91
C ALA A 21 4.89 -0.18 16.04
N VAL A 22 4.04 -0.65 16.95
CA VAL A 22 3.70 -2.08 17.10
C VAL A 22 3.02 -2.60 15.83
N GLY A 23 2.10 -1.84 15.24
CA GLY A 23 1.44 -2.21 13.97
C GLY A 23 2.42 -2.34 12.82
N ILE A 24 3.37 -1.41 12.68
CA ILE A 24 4.43 -1.46 11.66
C ILE A 24 5.36 -2.64 11.91
N ALA A 25 5.79 -2.86 13.16
CA ALA A 25 6.64 -4.00 13.52
C ALA A 25 5.95 -5.34 13.22
N PHE A 26 4.65 -5.44 13.50
CA PHE A 26 3.85 -6.61 13.16
C PHE A 26 3.78 -6.83 11.64
N ALA A 27 3.55 -5.77 10.85
CA ALA A 27 3.55 -5.86 9.40
C ALA A 27 4.91 -6.34 8.85
N VAL A 28 6.03 -5.79 9.35
CA VAL A 28 7.38 -6.22 8.95
C VAL A 28 7.62 -7.69 9.33
N LEU A 29 7.17 -8.12 10.52
CA LEU A 29 7.28 -9.51 10.94
C LEU A 29 6.50 -10.44 10.02
N GLN A 30 5.27 -10.09 9.66
CA GLN A 30 4.47 -10.89 8.72
C GLN A 30 5.13 -10.95 7.34
N TRP A 31 5.69 -9.84 6.87
CA TRP A 31 6.42 -9.81 5.61
C TRP A 31 7.67 -10.70 5.64
N ALA A 32 8.43 -10.69 6.73
CA ALA A 32 9.57 -11.58 6.95
C ALA A 32 9.16 -13.06 7.04
N LEU A 33 7.95 -13.38 7.49
CA LEU A 33 7.43 -14.73 7.46
C LEU A 33 7.04 -15.17 6.04
N VAL A 34 6.48 -14.26 5.24
CA VAL A 34 6.16 -14.50 3.82
C VAL A 34 7.45 -14.64 2.99
N SER A 35 8.50 -13.90 3.31
CA SER A 35 9.79 -13.97 2.61
C SER A 35 10.52 -15.29 2.78
N LYS A 36 10.12 -16.13 3.76
CA LYS A 36 10.65 -17.51 3.91
C LYS A 36 10.31 -18.40 2.72
N VAL A 37 9.27 -18.07 1.96
CA VAL A 37 8.98 -18.73 0.68
C VAL A 37 9.95 -18.17 -0.36
N LYS A 38 11.02 -18.93 -0.62
CA LYS A 38 12.03 -18.60 -1.63
C LYS A 38 11.48 -18.85 -3.04
N LEU A 39 11.68 -17.88 -3.92
CA LEU A 39 11.31 -17.93 -5.35
C LEU A 39 12.53 -18.09 -6.25
N THR A 40 13.74 -18.07 -5.69
CA THR A 40 14.98 -18.15 -6.45
C THR A 40 15.51 -19.58 -6.41
N ALA A 41 15.72 -20.13 -7.59
CA ALA A 41 16.61 -21.25 -7.81
C ALA A 41 18.02 -20.90 -7.32
N GLU A 42 18.42 -21.37 -6.13
CA GLU A 42 19.86 -21.45 -5.86
C GLU A 42 20.43 -22.52 -6.79
N PRO A 43 21.42 -22.21 -7.65
CA PRO A 43 22.18 -23.26 -8.29
C PRO A 43 22.89 -24.03 -7.18
N ARG A 44 22.66 -25.34 -7.07
CA ARG A 44 23.38 -26.19 -6.11
C ARG A 44 24.88 -25.97 -6.28
N ARG A 45 25.49 -25.25 -5.34
CA ARG A 45 26.93 -25.16 -5.19
C ARG A 45 27.38 -26.43 -4.47
N GLY A 46 27.79 -27.45 -5.22
CA GLY A 46 28.40 -28.63 -4.62
C GLY A 46 28.36 -29.91 -5.44
N GLU A 47 29.07 -29.95 -6.57
CA GLU A 47 29.65 -31.21 -7.05
C GLU A 47 31.15 -31.01 -7.25
N ALA A 48 31.89 -31.22 -6.16
CA ALA A 48 33.31 -31.50 -6.20
C ALA A 48 33.62 -32.51 -5.08
N GLY A 49 33.64 -33.79 -5.45
CA GLY A 49 34.44 -34.85 -4.83
C GLY A 49 33.91 -35.50 -3.55
N GLY A 50 33.69 -36.82 -3.61
CA GLY A 50 33.74 -37.67 -2.40
C GLY A 50 32.84 -38.90 -2.45
N ALA A 51 33.36 -39.99 -3.00
CA ALA A 51 32.76 -41.32 -2.88
C ALA A 51 32.82 -41.84 -1.43
N ALA A 52 31.71 -42.37 -0.90
CA ALA A 52 31.68 -43.46 0.11
C ALA A 52 30.23 -43.96 0.28
N GLY A 53 30.07 -45.29 0.34
CA GLY A 53 28.80 -45.99 0.14
C GLY A 53 27.86 -46.09 1.33
N GLY A 54 26.60 -46.37 1.02
CA GLY A 54 25.53 -46.75 1.95
C GLY A 54 24.29 -47.16 1.16
N LYS A 55 23.79 -48.38 1.37
CA LYS A 55 22.74 -49.04 0.58
C LYS A 55 21.34 -48.43 0.80
N SER A 56 20.71 -47.96 -0.27
CA SER A 56 19.24 -47.80 -0.40
C SER A 56 18.87 -47.93 -1.89
N GLY A 57 17.72 -48.54 -2.17
CA GLY A 57 17.42 -49.21 -3.46
C GLY A 57 17.28 -48.32 -4.70
N PRO A 58 17.28 -48.91 -5.91
CA PRO A 58 17.39 -48.17 -7.19
C PRO A 58 16.14 -47.40 -7.62
N SER A 59 15.02 -47.52 -6.88
CA SER A 59 13.72 -46.99 -7.29
C SER A 59 13.32 -45.66 -6.63
N ASP A 60 13.95 -45.24 -5.54
CA ASP A 60 13.62 -43.97 -4.87
C ASP A 60 14.40 -42.77 -5.45
N TYR A 61 15.59 -43.00 -6.02
CA TYR A 61 16.41 -41.91 -6.56
C TYR A 61 15.95 -41.43 -7.95
N LEU A 62 15.30 -42.29 -8.74
CA LEU A 62 14.89 -41.94 -10.10
C LEU A 62 13.53 -41.22 -10.16
N ILE A 63 12.75 -41.25 -9.08
CA ILE A 63 11.45 -40.55 -9.00
C ILE A 63 11.63 -39.12 -8.47
N GLU A 64 12.57 -38.90 -7.55
CA GLU A 64 12.88 -37.54 -7.07
C GLU A 64 13.63 -36.67 -8.11
N GLU A 65 14.38 -37.26 -9.05
CA GLU A 65 15.10 -36.51 -10.08
C GLU A 65 14.20 -36.00 -11.23
N GLU A 66 13.17 -36.75 -11.65
CA GLU A 66 12.21 -36.27 -12.68
C GLU A 66 11.15 -35.31 -12.13
N GLU A 67 10.69 -35.49 -10.88
CA GLU A 67 9.79 -34.52 -10.23
C GLU A 67 10.53 -33.23 -9.83
N GLY A 68 11.79 -33.33 -9.42
CA GLY A 68 12.62 -32.17 -9.04
C GLY A 68 13.01 -31.26 -10.21
N LEU A 69 13.18 -31.81 -11.42
CA LEU A 69 13.52 -31.03 -12.62
C LEU A 69 12.34 -30.19 -13.14
N ASN A 70 11.13 -30.74 -13.10
CA ASN A 70 9.90 -30.02 -13.43
C ASN A 70 9.58 -28.94 -12.40
N ASP A 71 9.85 -29.21 -11.12
CA ASP A 71 9.62 -28.26 -10.04
C ASP A 71 10.48 -27.00 -10.12
N HIS A 72 11.75 -27.17 -10.52
CA HIS A 72 12.65 -26.03 -10.65
C HIS A 72 12.23 -25.11 -11.80
N ASN A 73 11.80 -25.70 -12.91
CA ASN A 73 11.27 -24.97 -14.06
C ASN A 73 9.97 -24.23 -13.70
N VAL A 74 9.08 -24.86 -12.91
CA VAL A 74 7.84 -24.22 -12.42
C VAL A 74 8.16 -23.04 -11.51
N VAL A 75 9.11 -23.18 -10.56
CA VAL A 75 9.53 -22.08 -9.68
C VAL A 75 10.12 -20.92 -10.48
N SER A 76 10.99 -21.22 -11.46
CA SER A 76 11.56 -20.20 -12.36
C SER A 76 10.47 -19.49 -13.16
N LYS A 77 9.52 -20.24 -13.74
CA LYS A 77 8.43 -19.67 -14.53
C LYS A 77 7.49 -18.81 -13.68
N CYS A 78 7.17 -19.23 -12.45
CA CYS A 78 6.39 -18.41 -11.53
C CYS A 78 7.11 -17.09 -11.20
N ALA A 79 8.44 -17.10 -11.03
CA ALA A 79 9.22 -15.90 -10.78
C ALA A 79 9.28 -14.95 -11.99
N GLU A 80 9.39 -15.49 -13.21
CA GLU A 80 9.31 -14.71 -14.45
C GLU A 80 7.94 -14.01 -14.58
N ILE A 81 6.84 -14.76 -14.40
CA ILE A 81 5.48 -14.22 -14.48
C ILE A 81 5.26 -13.15 -13.39
N GLN A 82 5.75 -13.40 -12.18
CA GLN A 82 5.70 -12.41 -11.10
C GLN A 82 6.42 -11.11 -11.48
N THR A 83 7.59 -11.23 -12.11
CA THR A 83 8.39 -10.07 -12.52
C THR A 83 7.64 -9.25 -13.55
N ALA A 84 7.04 -9.90 -14.56
CA ALA A 84 6.23 -9.23 -15.57
C ALA A 84 5.01 -8.50 -14.97
N ILE A 85 4.28 -9.14 -14.04
CA ILE A 85 3.16 -8.51 -13.33
C ILE A 85 3.64 -7.33 -12.49
N SER A 86 4.75 -7.47 -11.77
CA SER A 86 5.32 -6.43 -10.93
C SER A 86 5.76 -5.20 -11.75
N GLU A 87 6.38 -5.43 -12.91
CA GLU A 87 6.78 -4.36 -13.84
C GLU A 87 5.58 -3.65 -14.44
N GLY A 88 4.58 -4.40 -14.94
CA GLY A 88 3.34 -3.85 -15.48
C GLY A 88 2.57 -3.00 -14.46
N ALA A 89 2.37 -3.54 -13.24
CA ALA A 89 1.70 -2.83 -12.16
C ALA A 89 2.47 -1.56 -11.72
N THR A 90 3.80 -1.64 -11.65
CA THR A 90 4.64 -0.49 -11.28
C THR A 90 4.60 0.60 -12.37
N SER A 91 4.66 0.22 -13.64
CA SER A 91 4.59 1.14 -14.78
C SER A 91 3.24 1.87 -14.85
N PHE A 92 2.14 1.13 -14.68
CA PHE A 92 0.80 1.71 -14.62
C PHE A 92 0.66 2.70 -13.46
N LEU A 93 1.03 2.31 -12.22
CA LEU A 93 0.90 3.18 -11.07
C LEU A 93 1.78 4.43 -11.16
N PHE A 94 2.99 4.35 -11.72
CA PHE A 94 3.79 5.56 -11.95
C PHE A 94 3.13 6.52 -12.93
N THR A 95 2.51 5.99 -13.99
CA THR A 95 1.79 6.80 -14.97
C THR A 95 0.58 7.46 -14.33
N GLU A 96 -0.25 6.69 -13.61
CA GLU A 96 -1.41 7.21 -12.88
C GLU A 96 -1.00 8.29 -11.87
N TYR A 97 0.05 8.03 -11.07
CA TYR A 97 0.51 8.96 -10.03
C TYR A 97 1.08 10.25 -10.61
N LYS A 98 1.62 10.23 -11.83
CA LYS A 98 2.05 11.44 -12.53
C LYS A 98 0.86 12.38 -12.82
N TYR A 99 -0.25 11.84 -13.33
CA TYR A 99 -1.46 12.63 -13.61
C TYR A 99 -2.15 13.07 -12.32
N VAL A 100 -2.27 12.16 -11.35
CA VAL A 100 -2.87 12.44 -10.05
C VAL A 100 -2.05 13.49 -9.27
N GLY A 101 -0.72 13.46 -9.37
CA GLY A 101 0.16 14.47 -8.77
C GLY A 101 0.03 15.86 -9.38
N LEU A 102 -0.21 15.94 -10.69
CA LEU A 102 -0.55 17.21 -11.36
C LEU A 102 -1.89 17.75 -10.86
N PHE A 103 -2.92 16.91 -10.81
CA PHE A 103 -4.23 17.27 -10.26
C PHE A 103 -4.11 17.74 -8.79
N MET A 104 -3.36 17.01 -7.96
CA MET A 104 -3.08 17.37 -6.57
C MET A 104 -2.49 18.77 -6.45
N SER A 105 -1.51 19.11 -7.30
CA SER A 105 -0.86 20.41 -7.27
C SER A 105 -1.82 21.55 -7.62
N ILE A 106 -2.65 21.35 -8.65
CA ILE A 106 -3.68 22.34 -9.06
C ILE A 106 -4.72 22.50 -7.94
N PHE A 107 -5.20 21.40 -7.38
CA PHE A 107 -6.24 21.44 -6.34
C PHE A 107 -5.71 22.05 -5.03
N ALA A 108 -4.45 21.81 -4.68
CA ALA A 108 -3.79 22.45 -3.54
C ALA A 108 -3.74 23.98 -3.69
N VAL A 109 -3.44 24.49 -4.89
CA VAL A 109 -3.47 25.93 -5.19
C VAL A 109 -4.90 26.47 -5.10
N LEU A 110 -5.89 25.75 -5.62
CA LEU A 110 -7.29 26.15 -5.51
C LEU A 110 -7.77 26.24 -4.06
N ILE A 111 -7.42 25.26 -3.20
CA ILE A 111 -7.72 25.29 -1.77
C ILE A 111 -7.10 26.55 -1.14
N PHE A 112 -5.82 26.80 -1.40
CA PHE A 112 -5.14 27.97 -0.84
C PHE A 112 -5.80 29.29 -1.28
N LEU A 113 -6.11 29.42 -2.57
CA LEU A 113 -6.73 30.63 -3.11
C LEU A 113 -8.15 30.85 -2.59
N PHE A 114 -8.97 29.80 -2.55
CA PHE A 114 -10.36 29.93 -2.10
C PHE A 114 -10.46 30.19 -0.61
N LEU A 115 -9.72 29.45 0.23
CA LEU A 115 -9.70 29.69 1.68
C LEU A 115 -9.02 31.04 2.00
N GLY A 116 -7.97 31.41 1.28
CA GLY A 116 -7.28 32.69 1.47
C GLY A 116 -8.12 33.90 1.02
N SER A 117 -8.96 33.72 0.00
CA SER A 117 -9.82 34.78 -0.55
C SER A 117 -11.00 35.15 0.37
N VAL A 118 -11.40 34.28 1.31
CA VAL A 118 -12.54 34.53 2.22
C VAL A 118 -12.36 35.86 2.97
N GLU A 119 -11.14 36.13 3.44
CA GLU A 119 -10.79 37.34 4.20
C GLU A 119 -9.81 38.24 3.42
N GLY A 120 -9.79 38.14 2.08
CA GLY A 120 -8.93 38.96 1.23
C GLY A 120 -7.44 38.85 1.55
N PHE A 121 -6.96 37.66 1.92
CA PHE A 121 -5.57 37.40 2.33
C PHE A 121 -5.10 38.24 3.53
N SER A 122 -6.05 38.66 4.40
CA SER A 122 -5.74 39.43 5.60
C SER A 122 -4.92 38.60 6.60
N THR A 123 -3.85 39.20 7.11
CA THR A 123 -2.96 38.62 8.13
C THR A 123 -3.39 38.94 9.56
N LYS A 124 -4.52 39.64 9.73
CA LYS A 124 -5.00 40.07 11.05
C LYS A 124 -5.70 38.93 11.78
N SER A 125 -5.37 38.75 13.06
CA SER A 125 -6.12 37.87 13.96
C SER A 125 -7.56 38.35 14.11
N GLN A 126 -8.50 37.42 14.08
CA GLN A 126 -9.94 37.71 14.15
C GLN A 126 -10.55 37.09 15.41
N PRO A 127 -11.71 37.60 15.88
CA PRO A 127 -12.45 36.93 16.95
C PRO A 127 -12.89 35.53 16.49
N CYS A 128 -12.76 34.54 17.37
CA CYS A 128 -13.09 33.16 17.08
C CYS A 128 -14.58 32.99 16.78
N HIS A 129 -14.93 32.12 15.82
CA HIS A 129 -16.31 31.86 15.43
C HIS A 129 -17.14 31.27 16.60
N TYR A 130 -16.52 30.46 17.46
CA TYR A 130 -17.17 29.84 18.62
C TYR A 130 -17.23 30.71 19.89
N SER A 131 -16.36 31.71 20.02
CA SER A 131 -16.29 32.58 21.19
C SER A 131 -15.75 33.95 20.79
N LYS A 132 -16.61 34.97 20.85
CA LYS A 132 -16.26 36.35 20.49
C LYS A 132 -15.19 36.97 21.39
N ASP A 133 -14.95 36.38 22.57
CA ASP A 133 -13.99 36.86 23.57
C ASP A 133 -12.56 36.34 23.32
N LYS A 134 -12.38 35.36 22.45
CA LYS A 134 -11.08 34.79 22.09
C LYS A 134 -10.63 35.25 20.72
N THR A 135 -9.34 35.53 20.58
CA THR A 135 -8.71 35.85 19.30
C THR A 135 -8.13 34.59 18.69
N CYS A 136 -8.57 34.27 17.48
CA CYS A 136 -8.12 33.12 16.70
C CYS A 136 -7.00 33.50 15.74
N LYS A 137 -6.30 32.47 15.24
CA LYS A 137 -5.28 32.64 14.20
C LYS A 137 -5.91 33.16 12.90
N PRO A 138 -5.15 33.87 12.05
CA PRO A 138 -5.71 34.44 10.82
C PRO A 138 -6.19 33.34 9.87
N ALA A 139 -7.29 33.59 9.14
CA ALA A 139 -7.84 32.67 8.15
C ALA A 139 -6.80 32.25 7.08
N LEU A 140 -5.85 33.14 6.76
CA LEU A 140 -4.72 32.83 5.89
C LEU A 140 -3.85 31.68 6.43
N ALA A 141 -3.65 31.60 7.75
CA ALA A 141 -2.94 30.48 8.35
C ALA A 141 -3.74 29.18 8.17
N ASN A 142 -5.05 29.19 8.43
CA ASN A 142 -5.91 28.03 8.17
C ASN A 142 -5.84 27.59 6.71
N ALA A 143 -5.82 28.52 5.76
CA ALA A 143 -5.64 28.20 4.35
C ALA A 143 -4.31 27.48 4.08
N ILE A 144 -3.20 27.98 4.62
CA ILE A 144 -1.87 27.37 4.45
C ILE A 144 -1.83 25.97 5.09
N PHE A 145 -2.26 25.83 6.34
CA PHE A 145 -2.23 24.55 7.06
C PHE A 145 -3.19 23.53 6.44
N SER A 146 -4.35 23.96 5.92
CA SER A 146 -5.29 23.10 5.18
C SER A 146 -4.68 22.59 3.89
N THR A 147 -3.98 23.44 3.13
CA THR A 147 -3.26 23.02 1.93
C THR A 147 -2.11 22.06 2.25
N ILE A 148 -1.35 22.31 3.32
CA ILE A 148 -0.31 21.38 3.79
C ILE A 148 -0.92 20.04 4.20
N ALA A 149 -2.01 20.04 4.98
CA ALA A 149 -2.71 18.84 5.39
C ALA A 149 -3.25 18.06 4.18
N PHE A 150 -3.80 18.76 3.19
CA PHE A 150 -4.25 18.18 1.93
C PHE A 150 -3.13 17.45 1.18
N VAL A 151 -1.98 18.11 0.98
CA VAL A 151 -0.83 17.49 0.31
C VAL A 151 -0.32 16.29 1.11
N LEU A 152 -0.26 16.42 2.44
CA LEU A 152 0.21 15.37 3.34
C LEU A 152 -0.72 14.14 3.29
N GLY A 153 -2.05 14.35 3.27
CA GLY A 153 -3.03 13.28 3.09
C GLY A 153 -2.98 12.64 1.70
N ALA A 154 -2.79 13.45 0.66
CA ALA A 154 -2.64 12.98 -0.71
C ALA A 154 -1.40 12.08 -0.87
N VAL A 155 -0.23 12.54 -0.40
CA VAL A 155 1.01 11.75 -0.42
C VAL A 155 0.86 10.46 0.37
N THR A 156 0.23 10.51 1.55
CA THR A 156 -0.01 9.31 2.37
C THR A 156 -0.89 8.29 1.65
N SER A 157 -1.89 8.75 0.91
CA SER A 157 -2.77 7.89 0.10
C SER A 157 -2.03 7.25 -1.07
N LEU A 158 -1.18 8.00 -1.77
CA LEU A 158 -0.33 7.45 -2.85
C LEU A 158 0.68 6.42 -2.31
N VAL A 159 1.34 6.72 -1.20
CA VAL A 159 2.27 5.77 -0.55
C VAL A 159 1.53 4.51 -0.12
N SER A 160 0.31 4.65 0.43
CA SER A 160 -0.53 3.52 0.84
C SER A 160 -0.89 2.61 -0.34
N GLY A 161 -1.29 3.18 -1.48
CA GLY A 161 -1.57 2.42 -2.70
C GLY A 161 -0.34 1.70 -3.24
N PHE A 162 0.81 2.38 -3.27
CA PHE A 162 2.07 1.81 -3.74
C PHE A 162 2.56 0.65 -2.86
N LEU A 163 2.54 0.81 -1.54
CA LEU A 163 2.97 -0.25 -0.61
C LEU A 163 2.03 -1.46 -0.67
N GLY A 164 0.72 -1.23 -0.80
CA GLY A 164 -0.26 -2.29 -1.03
C GLY A 164 0.01 -3.07 -2.32
N MET A 165 0.29 -2.37 -3.42
CA MET A 165 0.66 -3.02 -4.68
C MET A 165 1.96 -3.83 -4.55
N LYS A 166 2.99 -3.29 -3.91
CA LYS A 166 4.27 -4.00 -3.72
C LYS A 166 4.14 -5.29 -2.92
N ILE A 167 3.35 -5.31 -1.85
CA ILE A 167 3.16 -6.56 -1.10
C ILE A 167 2.30 -7.56 -1.86
N ALA A 168 1.28 -7.10 -2.61
CA ALA A 168 0.44 -7.98 -3.41
C ALA A 168 1.23 -8.64 -4.56
N THR A 169 2.02 -7.86 -5.31
CA THR A 169 2.89 -8.37 -6.39
C THR A 169 4.07 -9.17 -5.85
N TYR A 170 4.43 -9.02 -4.57
CA TYR A 170 5.41 -9.89 -3.91
C TYR A 170 4.82 -11.24 -3.47
N ALA A 171 3.57 -11.26 -3.03
CA ALA A 171 2.94 -12.42 -2.42
C ALA A 171 2.24 -13.37 -3.41
N ASN A 172 1.87 -12.88 -4.60
CA ASN A 172 1.15 -13.64 -5.63
C ASN A 172 1.82 -15.00 -5.96
N ALA A 173 3.06 -15.01 -6.46
CA ALA A 173 3.75 -16.24 -6.83
C ALA A 173 4.10 -17.10 -5.62
N ARG A 174 4.36 -16.50 -4.45
CA ARG A 174 4.57 -17.26 -3.19
C ARG A 174 3.33 -18.04 -2.79
N THR A 175 2.16 -17.46 -2.99
CA THR A 175 0.87 -18.11 -2.72
C THR A 175 0.66 -19.28 -3.68
N THR A 176 0.99 -19.11 -4.97
CA THR A 176 0.95 -20.19 -5.97
C THR A 176 1.87 -21.35 -5.60
N LEU A 177 3.11 -21.07 -5.17
CA LEU A 177 4.05 -22.11 -4.75
C LEU A 177 3.59 -22.85 -3.49
N GLU A 178 2.99 -22.16 -2.53
CA GLU A 178 2.45 -22.78 -1.32
C GLU A 178 1.14 -23.55 -1.58
N ALA A 179 0.42 -23.27 -2.67
CA ALA A 179 -0.77 -24.03 -3.07
C ALA A 179 -0.44 -25.49 -3.43
N ARG A 180 0.81 -25.77 -3.83
CA ARG A 180 1.31 -27.13 -4.05
C ARG A 180 1.30 -27.99 -2.78
N LYS A 181 1.31 -27.36 -1.60
CA LYS A 181 1.28 -28.01 -0.28
C LYS A 181 -0.13 -28.04 0.32
N GLY A 182 -1.14 -27.67 -0.47
CA GLY A 182 -2.55 -27.63 -0.07
C GLY A 182 -3.07 -26.24 0.28
N VAL A 183 -4.40 -26.13 0.34
CA VAL A 183 -5.13 -24.87 0.49
C VAL A 183 -4.80 -24.11 1.77
N GLY A 184 -4.53 -24.82 2.88
CA GLY A 184 -4.23 -24.17 4.17
C GLY A 184 -2.93 -23.37 4.14
N LYS A 185 -1.90 -23.86 3.43
CA LYS A 185 -0.60 -23.19 3.32
C LYS A 185 -0.67 -21.97 2.40
N ALA A 186 -1.36 -22.09 1.27
CA ALA A 186 -1.64 -20.97 0.38
C ALA A 186 -2.44 -19.87 1.10
N PHE A 187 -3.51 -20.25 1.79
CA PHE A 187 -4.36 -19.30 2.53
C PHE A 187 -3.57 -18.51 3.58
N ILE A 188 -2.72 -19.17 4.37
CA ILE A 188 -1.90 -18.48 5.38
C ILE A 188 -0.93 -17.48 4.72
N THR A 189 -0.35 -17.82 3.57
CA THR A 189 0.56 -16.92 2.85
C THR A 189 -0.16 -15.70 2.29
N ALA A 190 -1.33 -15.90 1.68
CA ALA A 190 -2.19 -14.83 1.19
C ALA A 190 -2.70 -13.93 2.34
N PHE A 191 -3.20 -14.54 3.41
CA PHE A 191 -3.74 -13.82 4.58
C PHE A 191 -2.65 -13.00 5.29
N ARG A 192 -1.45 -13.57 5.50
CA ARG A 192 -0.32 -12.83 6.07
C ARG A 192 0.05 -11.64 5.22
N SER A 193 0.09 -11.80 3.90
CA SER A 193 0.40 -10.71 2.97
C SER A 193 -0.67 -9.61 2.98
N GLY A 194 -1.95 -9.98 3.07
CA GLY A 194 -3.04 -9.03 3.27
C GLY A 194 -2.95 -8.31 4.62
N ALA A 195 -2.54 -9.01 5.69
CA ALA A 195 -2.29 -8.40 6.99
C ALA A 195 -1.15 -7.39 6.94
N VAL A 196 -0.04 -7.66 6.22
CA VAL A 196 1.04 -6.68 6.01
C VAL A 196 0.48 -5.38 5.44
N MET A 197 -0.34 -5.47 4.38
CA MET A 197 -0.98 -4.28 3.80
C MET A 197 -1.86 -3.56 4.83
N GLY A 198 -2.78 -4.28 5.49
CA GLY A 198 -3.75 -3.66 6.41
C GLY A 198 -3.09 -2.99 7.62
N PHE A 199 -2.16 -3.67 8.29
CA PHE A 199 -1.48 -3.11 9.46
C PHE A 199 -0.54 -1.97 9.10
N LEU A 200 0.16 -2.05 7.97
CA LEU A 200 1.05 -0.98 7.53
C LEU A 200 0.26 0.28 7.21
N LEU A 201 -0.86 0.17 6.48
CA LEU A 201 -1.71 1.31 6.10
C LEU A 201 -2.42 1.93 7.32
N ALA A 202 -2.96 1.11 8.21
CA ALA A 202 -3.62 1.59 9.42
C ALA A 202 -2.63 2.32 10.36
N ALA A 203 -1.44 1.73 10.57
CA ALA A 203 -0.43 2.31 11.44
C ALA A 203 0.22 3.56 10.83
N SER A 204 0.53 3.57 9.53
CA SER A 204 1.10 4.75 8.87
C SER A 204 0.11 5.90 8.84
N GLY A 205 -1.16 5.64 8.51
CA GLY A 205 -2.21 6.66 8.49
C GLY A 205 -2.44 7.28 9.88
N LEU A 206 -2.43 6.46 10.93
CA LEU A 206 -2.54 6.94 12.31
C LEU A 206 -1.32 7.75 12.74
N LEU A 207 -0.11 7.26 12.45
CA LEU A 207 1.14 7.93 12.84
C LEU A 207 1.28 9.28 12.15
N VAL A 208 0.98 9.34 10.85
CA VAL A 208 1.05 10.56 10.06
C VAL A 208 0.04 11.59 10.55
N LEU A 209 -1.20 11.17 10.84
CA LEU A 209 -2.21 12.05 11.43
C LEU A 209 -1.79 12.56 12.81
N TYR A 210 -1.26 11.69 13.67
CA TYR A 210 -0.75 12.05 14.99
C TYR A 210 0.38 13.09 14.89
N ILE A 211 1.35 12.89 14.00
CA ILE A 211 2.45 13.84 13.76
C ILE A 211 1.89 15.17 13.25
N ALA A 212 0.95 15.16 12.31
CA ALA A 212 0.34 16.38 11.77
C ALA A 212 -0.36 17.19 12.87
N ILE A 213 -1.16 16.53 13.74
CA ILE A 213 -1.85 17.19 14.86
C ILE A 213 -0.85 17.83 15.82
N ASN A 214 0.22 17.12 16.20
CA ASN A 214 1.22 17.66 17.12
C ASN A 214 2.01 18.83 16.50
N LEU A 215 2.41 18.73 15.23
CA LEU A 215 3.12 19.79 14.54
C LEU A 215 2.25 21.04 14.38
N PHE A 216 0.98 20.87 14.02
CA PHE A 216 0.06 22.00 13.87
C PHE A 216 -0.26 22.60 15.24
N GLY A 217 -0.32 21.77 16.29
CA GLY A 217 -0.51 22.19 17.68
C GLY A 217 0.51 23.22 18.15
N ILE A 218 1.76 23.14 17.70
CA ILE A 218 2.81 24.12 18.03
C ILE A 218 2.45 25.52 17.53
N TYR A 219 1.81 25.63 16.37
CA TYR A 219 1.41 26.92 15.79
C TYR A 219 0.09 27.42 16.37
N TYR A 220 -0.92 26.55 16.47
CA TYR A 220 -2.27 26.93 16.89
C TYR A 220 -2.41 27.18 18.39
N GLY A 221 -1.65 26.47 19.23
CA GLY A 221 -1.69 26.62 20.69
C GLY A 221 -3.08 26.32 21.25
N ASP A 222 -3.74 27.35 21.79
CA ASP A 222 -5.08 27.23 22.39
C ASP A 222 -6.24 27.25 21.37
N ASP A 223 -5.95 27.47 20.09
CA ASP A 223 -6.94 27.50 19.01
C ASP A 223 -7.16 26.11 18.40
N TRP A 224 -7.85 25.24 19.16
CA TRP A 224 -8.06 23.84 18.78
C TRP A 224 -9.05 23.70 17.60
N GLU A 225 -10.01 24.62 17.48
CA GLU A 225 -10.96 24.61 16.37
C GLU A 225 -10.26 24.87 15.04
N GLY A 226 -9.44 25.93 14.95
CA GLY A 226 -8.65 26.22 13.76
C GLY A 226 -7.66 25.10 13.41
N LEU A 227 -7.10 24.44 14.43
CA LEU A 227 -6.24 23.27 14.24
C LEU A 227 -6.99 22.11 13.58
N PHE A 228 -8.15 21.71 14.13
CA PHE A 228 -8.89 20.57 13.59
C PHE A 228 -9.57 20.90 12.26
N GLU A 229 -9.97 22.15 12.05
CA GLU A 229 -10.43 22.67 10.77
C GLU A 229 -9.34 22.48 9.70
N ALA A 230 -8.09 22.88 9.99
CA ALA A 230 -6.98 22.68 9.06
C ALA A 230 -6.68 21.18 8.82
N ILE A 231 -6.77 20.34 9.86
CA ILE A 231 -6.55 18.88 9.75
C ILE A 231 -7.62 18.21 8.87
N THR A 232 -8.82 18.78 8.71
CA THR A 232 -9.82 18.20 7.79
C THR A 232 -9.30 18.08 6.35
N GLY A 233 -8.36 18.94 5.95
CA GLY A 233 -7.64 18.85 4.68
C GLY A 233 -6.95 17.50 4.46
N TYR A 234 -6.49 16.83 5.51
CA TYR A 234 -5.86 15.50 5.42
C TYR A 234 -6.81 14.45 4.84
N GLY A 235 -8.05 14.41 5.32
CA GLY A 235 -9.09 13.51 4.82
C GLY A 235 -9.51 13.85 3.38
N LEU A 236 -9.60 15.15 3.06
CA LEU A 236 -9.87 15.62 1.70
C LEU A 236 -8.78 15.17 0.71
N GLY A 237 -7.51 15.33 1.07
CA GLY A 237 -6.38 14.88 0.25
C GLY A 237 -6.38 13.37 0.03
N GLY A 238 -6.53 12.60 1.11
CA GLY A 238 -6.50 11.14 1.04
C GLY A 238 -7.62 10.55 0.18
N SER A 239 -8.85 11.03 0.37
CA SER A 239 -10.02 10.59 -0.41
C SER A 239 -9.97 11.02 -1.87
N SER A 240 -9.47 12.23 -2.16
CA SER A 240 -9.31 12.70 -3.54
C SER A 240 -8.38 11.79 -4.34
N MET A 241 -7.21 11.44 -3.79
CA MET A 241 -6.28 10.54 -4.48
C MET A 241 -6.83 9.12 -4.58
N ALA A 242 -7.53 8.64 -3.54
CA ALA A 242 -8.15 7.32 -3.53
C ALA A 242 -9.24 7.18 -4.60
N LEU A 243 -9.98 8.26 -4.91
CA LEU A 243 -10.97 8.26 -5.97
C LEU A 243 -10.33 7.97 -7.33
N PHE A 244 -9.26 8.70 -7.68
CA PHE A 244 -8.56 8.46 -8.94
C PHE A 244 -7.95 7.07 -9.01
N GLY A 245 -7.27 6.61 -7.95
CA GLY A 245 -6.67 5.27 -7.93
C GLY A 245 -7.69 4.14 -8.06
N ARG A 246 -8.88 4.29 -7.47
CA ARG A 246 -9.96 3.27 -7.61
C ARG A 246 -10.60 3.30 -8.98
N VAL A 247 -10.84 4.49 -9.54
CA VAL A 247 -11.46 4.62 -10.87
C VAL A 247 -10.49 4.22 -11.98
N GLY A 248 -9.26 4.76 -11.96
CA GLY A 248 -8.22 4.46 -12.95
C GLY A 248 -7.80 3.00 -12.91
N GLY A 249 -7.46 2.48 -11.74
CA GLY A 249 -7.17 1.05 -11.54
C GLY A 249 -8.36 0.13 -11.86
N GLY A 250 -9.59 0.56 -11.53
CA GLY A 250 -10.80 -0.18 -11.84
C GLY A 250 -11.06 -0.31 -13.34
N ILE A 251 -10.88 0.77 -14.10
CA ILE A 251 -10.99 0.76 -15.56
C ILE A 251 -9.91 -0.13 -16.18
N TYR A 252 -8.65 0.03 -15.74
CA TYR A 252 -7.53 -0.76 -16.25
C TYR A 252 -7.75 -2.26 -16.08
N THR A 253 -8.09 -2.68 -14.86
CA THR A 253 -8.30 -4.10 -14.53
C THR A 253 -9.53 -4.66 -15.22
N LYS A 254 -10.66 -3.94 -15.24
CA LYS A 254 -11.90 -4.46 -15.81
C LYS A 254 -11.91 -4.51 -17.33
N ALA A 255 -11.24 -3.58 -18.01
CA ALA A 255 -11.09 -3.66 -19.45
C ALA A 255 -10.29 -4.90 -19.87
N ALA A 256 -9.20 -5.22 -19.14
CA ALA A 256 -8.40 -6.41 -19.38
C ALA A 256 -9.18 -7.69 -19.07
N ASP A 257 -9.83 -7.76 -17.90
CA ASP A 257 -10.64 -8.89 -17.42
C ASP A 257 -11.74 -9.27 -18.42
N VAL A 258 -12.57 -8.30 -18.83
CA VAL A 258 -13.68 -8.54 -19.78
C VAL A 258 -13.17 -8.94 -21.16
N GLY A 259 -12.10 -8.30 -21.66
CA GLY A 259 -11.53 -8.63 -22.96
C GLY A 259 -10.92 -10.03 -23.00
N ALA A 260 -10.18 -10.39 -21.94
CA ALA A 260 -9.55 -11.69 -21.79
C ALA A 260 -10.59 -12.81 -21.73
N ASP A 261 -11.60 -12.65 -20.88
CA ASP A 261 -12.59 -13.69 -20.64
C ASP A 261 -13.53 -13.92 -21.83
N LEU A 262 -13.98 -12.86 -22.49
CA LEU A 262 -14.88 -13.01 -23.64
C LEU A 262 -14.18 -13.73 -24.79
N VAL A 263 -13.01 -13.26 -25.21
CA VAL A 263 -12.30 -13.88 -26.34
C VAL A 263 -11.75 -15.26 -25.98
N GLY A 264 -11.19 -15.40 -24.78
CA GLY A 264 -10.61 -16.67 -24.33
C GLY A 264 -11.66 -17.75 -24.13
N LYS A 265 -12.62 -17.51 -23.23
CA LYS A 265 -13.57 -18.55 -22.78
C LYS A 265 -14.72 -18.72 -23.76
N VAL A 266 -15.27 -17.63 -24.30
CA VAL A 266 -16.51 -17.70 -25.11
C VAL A 266 -16.21 -17.96 -26.59
N GLU A 267 -15.23 -17.27 -27.17
CA GLU A 267 -14.95 -17.39 -28.61
C GLU A 267 -13.96 -18.52 -28.93
N ARG A 268 -12.88 -18.63 -28.16
CA ARG A 268 -11.77 -19.55 -28.45
C ARG A 268 -11.79 -20.85 -27.65
N ASN A 269 -12.72 -20.98 -26.70
CA ASN A 269 -12.82 -22.15 -25.80
C ASN A 269 -11.48 -22.54 -25.16
N ILE A 270 -10.65 -21.55 -24.83
CA ILE A 270 -9.42 -21.78 -24.04
C ILE A 270 -9.70 -21.57 -22.55
N PRO A 271 -8.95 -22.23 -21.65
CA PRO A 271 -9.07 -22.02 -20.21
C PRO A 271 -8.89 -20.55 -19.81
N GLU A 272 -9.43 -20.19 -18.64
CA GLU A 272 -9.18 -18.91 -18.00
C GLU A 272 -7.70 -18.78 -17.61
N ASP A 273 -7.13 -17.58 -17.74
CA ASP A 273 -5.71 -17.28 -17.50
C ASP A 273 -4.73 -18.08 -18.38
N ASP A 274 -5.16 -18.51 -19.56
CA ASP A 274 -4.30 -19.23 -20.50
C ASP A 274 -3.19 -18.30 -21.07
N PRO A 275 -1.92 -18.73 -21.06
CA PRO A 275 -0.79 -17.90 -21.50
C PRO A 275 -0.82 -17.56 -23.00
N ARG A 276 -1.66 -18.21 -23.81
CA ARG A 276 -1.85 -17.88 -25.22
C ARG A 276 -2.74 -16.65 -25.43
N ASN A 277 -3.45 -16.19 -24.40
CA ASN A 277 -4.29 -15.01 -24.49
C ASN A 277 -3.44 -13.74 -24.29
N PRO A 278 -3.29 -12.86 -25.30
CA PRO A 278 -2.48 -11.64 -25.20
C PRO A 278 -3.03 -10.64 -24.17
N ALA A 279 -4.31 -10.76 -23.79
CA ALA A 279 -4.87 -9.94 -22.72
C ALA A 279 -4.41 -10.40 -21.31
N GLN A 280 -3.89 -11.63 -21.18
CA GLN A 280 -3.33 -12.20 -19.95
C GLN A 280 -1.79 -12.33 -20.00
N SER A 281 -1.20 -12.52 -21.18
CA SER A 281 0.25 -12.69 -21.32
C SER A 281 0.98 -11.33 -21.34
N PHE A 282 1.72 -11.07 -20.27
CA PHE A 282 2.70 -9.99 -20.17
C PHE A 282 4.09 -10.39 -20.71
N LEU A 283 4.19 -11.55 -21.38
CA LEU A 283 5.44 -12.02 -21.94
C LEU A 283 5.62 -11.43 -23.36
N PRO A 284 6.74 -10.78 -23.67
CA PRO A 284 7.05 -10.42 -25.04
C PRO A 284 7.14 -11.69 -25.89
N GLU A 285 6.59 -11.63 -27.11
CA GLU A 285 6.82 -12.63 -28.17
C GLU A 285 8.31 -12.82 -28.46
#